data_AF-A0A453EMF7-F1
#
_entry.id   AF-A0A453EMF7-F1
#
_cell.length_a   1.000
_cell.length_b   1.000
_cell.length_c   1.000
_cell.angle_alpha   90.00
_cell.angle_beta   90.00
_cell.angle_gamma   90.00
#
_symmetry.space_group_name_H-M   'P 1'
#
loop_
_entity.id
_entity.type
_entity.pdbx_description
1 polymer ?
#
loop_
_entity_poly.entity_id
_entity_poly.type
_entity_poly.pdbx_seq_one_letter_code
_entity_poly.pdbx_strand_id
1 'polypeptide(L)'
;MLSTYRKITKCLLRVAIQVVLQKVLDPPNLDVIQDALDSLVQIHALVKPTSPRGRYEPTFYGCLLNSLPLSFDASVLALKFAEIGFLHEGILIGIMLDIQPLPILQPFGYQALCKIFRDNYFDEDSNLKIGKKEATLIGNLCAFQFWQRMFKDKYRQEYLKMVADTQEPTAYHAFISKQEEVWCAFHNLLPAALNNISEIYDDVMCTLHRFRPSFLVEIDPPKYLQPSEFHHVCLHHKVLEPEDMNSLSLESESSHLGSQRKCAATPYVSATDFGVTLTVVVLKALIKEMKTQLAEDKVVSCRERVSGYAQQTVESEMCVFFVRGSCTRGNTCPFSHSARAPKPVCKFFLTLQGCRNGSSCSFSHDCGSLNSKTSSITSGICSQEDVPTAVCCAKLLPAGGDGHVLIMNDKNLQFSYKICHYYDPTKIVTCTPGLHSVESSSVTNGIMILQNVADPCRLILGGERKLPVAWAKLQRVFWFADFDSDESMNERVLLQKFFEHIAIKTLSETLPNLQVVLIMNNTKFVHLQAERLARECFYFLRESFMFDEGTLGWFSDAPSYPNGMQVSAPVAYVFNMHPPAGIQFGDYQTELRKALRRA
;
A
#
# COMPACT_ATOMS: atom_id res chain seq x y z
N MET A 1 -23.68 8.62 14.16
CA MET A 1 -23.75 9.70 13.15
C MET A 1 -23.12 9.38 11.79
N LEU A 2 -22.18 8.43 11.68
CA LEU A 2 -21.57 7.99 10.40
C LEU A 2 -22.49 7.11 9.51
N SER A 3 -23.50 6.46 10.08
CA SER A 3 -24.49 5.64 9.35
C SER A 3 -25.47 6.48 8.51
N THR A 4 -25.79 7.70 8.98
CA THR A 4 -26.78 8.58 8.34
C THR A 4 -26.21 9.25 7.08
N TYR A 5 -24.90 9.51 7.03
CA TYR A 5 -24.24 10.08 5.86
C TYR A 5 -24.16 9.12 4.66
N ARG A 6 -23.99 7.80 4.89
CA ARG A 6 -23.98 6.79 3.80
C ARG A 6 -25.34 6.59 3.11
N LYS A 7 -26.46 6.83 3.80
CA LYS A 7 -27.80 6.80 3.18
C LYS A 7 -28.12 8.08 2.41
N ILE A 8 -27.55 9.21 2.81
CA ILE A 8 -27.75 10.50 2.15
C ILE A 8 -27.08 10.52 0.76
N THR A 9 -25.94 9.84 0.56
CA THR A 9 -25.30 9.74 -0.77
C THR A 9 -26.12 8.96 -1.81
N LYS A 10 -26.92 7.96 -1.37
CA LYS A 10 -27.76 7.14 -2.28
C LYS A 10 -29.03 7.87 -2.77
N CYS A 11 -29.54 8.86 -2.03
CA CYS A 11 -30.66 9.72 -2.47
C CYS A 11 -30.19 11.00 -3.18
N LEU A 12 -28.97 11.46 -2.89
CA LEU A 12 -28.40 12.71 -3.42
C LEU A 12 -28.09 12.70 -4.91
N LEU A 13 -27.72 11.54 -5.49
CA LEU A 13 -27.40 11.45 -6.92
C LEU A 13 -28.63 11.48 -7.85
N ARG A 14 -29.85 11.43 -7.30
CA ARG A 14 -31.11 11.54 -8.07
C ARG A 14 -31.81 12.89 -7.93
N VAL A 15 -31.28 13.80 -7.14
CA VAL A 15 -31.80 15.17 -6.94
C VAL A 15 -30.68 16.14 -7.33
N ALA A 16 -30.98 17.28 -7.96
CA ALA A 16 -29.95 18.25 -8.31
C ALA A 16 -29.13 18.62 -7.05
N ILE A 17 -27.80 18.43 -7.07
CA ILE A 17 -26.91 18.64 -5.92
C ILE A 17 -27.13 20.03 -5.30
N GLN A 18 -27.29 21.05 -6.14
CA GLN A 18 -27.66 22.41 -5.74
C GLN A 18 -28.98 22.45 -4.93
N VAL A 19 -30.01 21.72 -5.35
CA VAL A 19 -31.32 21.67 -4.65
C VAL A 19 -31.20 21.01 -3.29
N VAL A 20 -30.30 20.05 -3.09
CA VAL A 20 -30.14 19.41 -1.78
C VAL A 20 -29.26 20.22 -0.84
N LEU A 21 -28.15 20.79 -1.34
CA LEU A 21 -27.30 21.66 -0.53
C LEU A 21 -28.02 22.93 -0.06
N GLN A 22 -28.98 23.42 -0.85
CA GLN A 22 -29.86 24.54 -0.46
C GLN A 22 -30.93 24.16 0.57
N LYS A 23 -31.11 22.87 0.88
CA LYS A 23 -32.04 22.37 1.92
C LYS A 23 -31.34 22.06 3.25
N VAL A 24 -30.03 22.27 3.33
CA VAL A 24 -29.26 22.09 4.57
C VAL A 24 -29.50 23.30 5.49
N LEU A 25 -29.33 23.10 6.81
CA LEU A 25 -29.53 24.13 7.84
C LEU A 25 -28.78 25.43 7.53
N ASP A 26 -27.53 25.31 7.08
CA ASP A 26 -26.67 26.40 6.63
C ASP A 26 -26.21 26.13 5.19
N PRO A 27 -26.89 26.68 4.17
CA PRO A 27 -26.56 26.39 2.78
C PRO A 27 -25.26 27.10 2.35
N PRO A 28 -24.32 26.40 1.67
CA PRO A 28 -23.13 27.04 1.14
C PRO A 28 -23.46 27.98 -0.03
N ASN A 29 -22.58 28.97 -0.28
CA ASN A 29 -22.73 29.88 -1.42
C ASN A 29 -22.74 29.08 -2.73
N LEU A 30 -23.65 29.42 -3.63
CA LEU A 30 -23.81 28.80 -4.95
C LEU A 30 -22.51 28.87 -5.78
N ASP A 31 -21.77 29.97 -5.68
CA ASP A 31 -20.49 30.12 -6.39
C ASP A 31 -19.49 29.04 -5.95
N VAL A 32 -19.40 28.77 -4.64
CA VAL A 32 -18.52 27.75 -4.07
C VAL A 32 -18.94 26.34 -4.50
N ILE A 33 -20.26 26.09 -4.60
CA ILE A 33 -20.77 24.81 -5.11
C ILE A 33 -20.39 24.64 -6.58
N GLN A 34 -20.51 25.70 -7.38
CA GLN A 34 -20.19 25.66 -8.81
C GLN A 34 -18.68 25.46 -9.04
N ASP A 35 -17.83 26.19 -8.32
CA ASP A 35 -16.37 26.04 -8.34
C ASP A 35 -15.95 24.60 -7.98
N ALA A 36 -16.59 24.01 -6.96
CA ALA A 36 -16.33 22.62 -6.57
C ALA A 36 -16.77 21.62 -7.65
N LEU A 37 -17.92 21.83 -8.30
CA LEU A 37 -18.39 20.97 -9.38
C LEU A 37 -17.47 21.07 -10.61
N ASP A 38 -17.05 22.28 -10.99
CA ASP A 38 -16.13 22.49 -12.11
C ASP A 38 -14.75 21.87 -11.81
N SER A 39 -14.25 21.97 -10.56
CA SER A 39 -13.03 21.28 -10.11
C SER A 39 -13.15 19.75 -10.25
N LEU A 40 -14.30 19.17 -9.88
CA LEU A 40 -14.55 17.72 -10.00
C LEU A 40 -14.67 17.27 -11.46
N VAL A 41 -15.20 18.13 -12.35
CA VAL A 41 -15.21 17.87 -13.80
C VAL A 41 -13.79 17.93 -14.36
N GLN A 42 -12.98 18.89 -13.92
CA GLN A 42 -11.60 19.05 -14.37
C GLN A 42 -10.74 17.83 -14.07
N ILE A 43 -10.90 17.23 -12.88
CA ILE A 43 -10.20 15.99 -12.52
C ILE A 43 -10.89 14.72 -13.05
N HIS A 44 -11.88 14.87 -13.94
CA HIS A 44 -12.65 13.76 -14.52
C HIS A 44 -13.36 12.85 -13.48
N ALA A 45 -13.70 13.38 -12.31
CA ALA A 45 -14.51 12.68 -11.31
C ALA A 45 -16.02 12.77 -11.63
N LEU A 46 -16.45 13.83 -12.33
CA LEU A 46 -17.82 14.04 -12.79
C LEU A 46 -17.87 14.27 -14.31
N VAL A 47 -18.94 13.80 -14.95
CA VAL A 47 -19.29 14.16 -16.33
C VAL A 47 -20.21 15.37 -16.30
N LYS A 48 -19.84 16.42 -17.04
CA LYS A 48 -20.68 17.61 -17.19
C LYS A 48 -21.92 17.27 -18.03
N PRO A 49 -23.13 17.67 -17.60
CA PRO A 49 -24.34 17.38 -18.36
C PRO A 49 -24.32 18.05 -19.74
N THR A 50 -24.72 17.30 -20.78
CA THR A 50 -24.85 17.77 -22.17
C THR A 50 -26.07 18.68 -22.40
N SER A 51 -26.98 18.79 -21.43
CA SER A 51 -28.14 19.68 -21.49
C SER A 51 -28.21 20.58 -20.24
N PRO A 52 -28.78 21.80 -20.33
CA PRO A 52 -28.89 22.71 -19.18
C PRO A 52 -29.82 22.19 -18.06
N ARG A 53 -30.58 21.12 -18.30
CA ARG A 53 -31.38 20.38 -17.31
C ARG A 53 -30.79 19.03 -16.93
N GLY A 54 -29.64 18.68 -17.51
CA GLY A 54 -28.95 17.41 -17.26
C GLY A 54 -28.31 17.39 -15.87
N ARG A 55 -27.96 16.19 -15.41
CA ARG A 55 -27.40 15.97 -14.08
C ARG A 55 -25.92 15.63 -14.22
N TYR A 56 -25.14 16.02 -13.21
CA TYR A 56 -23.78 15.53 -13.09
C TYR A 56 -23.82 14.04 -12.77
N GLU A 57 -23.11 13.24 -13.57
CA GLU A 57 -22.98 11.80 -13.35
C GLU A 57 -21.54 11.50 -12.89
N PRO A 58 -21.37 10.69 -11.83
CA PRO A 58 -20.04 10.34 -11.36
C PRO A 58 -19.39 9.35 -12.32
N THR A 59 -18.10 9.57 -12.58
CA THR A 59 -17.27 8.62 -13.33
C THR A 59 -16.83 7.47 -12.43
N PHE A 60 -16.12 6.49 -13.01
CA PHE A 60 -15.48 5.41 -12.27
C PHE A 60 -14.56 5.98 -11.20
N TYR A 61 -13.71 6.92 -11.62
CA TYR A 61 -12.78 7.62 -10.75
C TYR A 61 -13.49 8.39 -9.64
N GLY A 62 -14.59 9.10 -9.95
CA GLY A 62 -15.39 9.79 -8.93
C GLY A 62 -16.04 8.85 -7.91
N CYS A 63 -16.57 7.71 -8.37
CA CYS A 63 -17.13 6.70 -7.48
C CYS A 63 -16.07 6.04 -6.59
N LEU A 64 -14.87 5.79 -7.15
CA LEU A 64 -13.73 5.25 -6.42
C LEU A 64 -13.25 6.23 -5.35
N LEU A 65 -13.02 7.50 -5.71
CA LEU A 65 -12.64 8.56 -4.77
C LEU A 65 -13.63 8.68 -3.61
N ASN A 66 -14.93 8.69 -3.89
CA ASN A 66 -15.97 8.80 -2.87
C ASN A 66 -16.06 7.55 -1.96
N SER A 67 -15.51 6.42 -2.40
CA SER A 67 -15.56 5.17 -1.63
C SER A 67 -14.35 4.96 -0.73
N LEU A 68 -13.25 5.70 -0.96
CA LEU A 68 -12.04 5.60 -0.15
C LEU A 68 -12.28 6.20 1.26
N PRO A 69 -11.73 5.58 2.33
CA PRO A 69 -11.85 6.06 3.70
C PRO A 69 -10.87 7.22 4.02
N LEU A 70 -10.52 8.02 3.01
CA LEU A 70 -9.55 9.12 3.09
C LEU A 70 -10.21 10.44 2.68
N SER A 71 -9.58 11.56 3.04
CA SER A 71 -9.95 12.88 2.52
C SER A 71 -9.75 12.94 1.01
N PHE A 72 -10.34 13.96 0.39
CA PHE A 72 -10.28 14.13 -1.06
C PHE A 72 -8.83 14.23 -1.57
N ASP A 73 -8.02 15.12 -1.00
CA ASP A 73 -6.63 15.32 -1.43
C ASP A 73 -5.76 14.08 -1.18
N ALA A 74 -5.96 13.41 -0.04
CA ALA A 74 -5.27 12.17 0.29
C ALA A 74 -5.64 11.02 -0.66
N SER A 75 -6.93 10.91 -1.02
CA SER A 75 -7.43 9.91 -1.97
C SER A 75 -6.85 10.13 -3.37
N VAL A 76 -6.88 11.36 -3.86
CA VAL A 76 -6.32 11.72 -5.18
C VAL A 76 -4.82 11.41 -5.22
N LEU A 77 -4.09 11.80 -4.16
CA LEU A 77 -2.66 11.54 -4.08
C LEU A 77 -2.37 10.03 -4.06
N ALA A 78 -3.08 9.25 -3.24
CA ALA A 78 -2.89 7.81 -3.13
C ALA A 78 -3.12 7.09 -4.48
N LEU A 79 -4.17 7.46 -5.22
CA LEU A 79 -4.46 6.89 -6.54
C LEU A 79 -3.40 7.28 -7.58
N LYS A 80 -2.91 8.52 -7.58
CA LYS A 80 -1.80 8.94 -8.47
C LYS A 80 -0.50 8.18 -8.20
N PHE A 81 -0.19 7.93 -6.92
CA PHE A 81 0.95 7.07 -6.57
C PHE A 81 0.75 5.64 -7.09
N ALA A 82 -0.47 5.09 -6.96
CA ALA A 82 -0.79 3.75 -7.45
C ALA A 82 -0.62 3.62 -8.97
N GLU A 83 -1.03 4.62 -9.75
CA GLU A 83 -0.84 4.66 -11.21
C GLU A 83 0.64 4.67 -11.63
N ILE A 84 1.53 5.17 -10.79
CA ILE A 84 2.99 5.20 -11.03
C ILE A 84 3.68 3.91 -10.54
N GLY A 85 2.93 2.99 -9.91
CA GLY A 85 3.47 1.73 -9.36
C GLY A 85 3.92 1.81 -7.90
N PHE A 86 3.56 2.87 -7.18
CA PHE A 86 3.87 3.08 -5.76
C PHE A 86 2.62 2.92 -4.88
N LEU A 87 1.87 1.84 -5.13
CA LEU A 87 0.58 1.59 -4.48
C LEU A 87 0.67 1.65 -2.95
N HIS A 88 1.59 0.88 -2.36
CA HIS A 88 1.72 0.76 -0.91
C HIS A 88 2.13 2.08 -0.24
N GLU A 89 3.18 2.72 -0.75
CA GLU A 89 3.69 3.98 -0.22
C GLU A 89 2.67 5.11 -0.41
N GLY A 90 1.96 5.13 -1.54
CA GLY A 90 0.90 6.08 -1.84
C GLY A 90 -0.26 6.01 -0.85
N ILE A 91 -0.75 4.80 -0.56
CA ILE A 91 -1.82 4.59 0.44
C ILE A 91 -1.34 5.05 1.81
N LEU A 92 -0.14 4.65 2.25
CA LEU A 92 0.39 5.02 3.56
C LEU A 92 0.58 6.54 3.71
N ILE A 93 1.11 7.20 2.67
CA ILE A 93 1.25 8.66 2.61
C ILE A 93 -0.14 9.31 2.69
N GLY A 94 -1.12 8.82 1.94
CA GLY A 94 -2.50 9.31 1.98
C GLY A 94 -3.09 9.23 3.39
N ILE A 95 -2.98 8.08 4.06
CA ILE A 95 -3.46 7.89 5.44
C ILE A 95 -2.78 8.88 6.39
N MET A 96 -1.46 9.01 6.32
CA MET A 96 -0.68 9.90 7.20
C MET A 96 -0.97 11.39 6.98
N LEU A 97 -1.59 11.78 5.87
CA LEU A 97 -2.07 13.16 5.69
C LEU A 97 -3.35 13.44 6.48
N ASP A 98 -4.16 12.43 6.77
CA ASP A 98 -5.48 12.57 7.41
C ASP A 98 -5.47 12.27 8.91
N ILE A 99 -4.53 11.44 9.38
CA ILE A 99 -4.51 11.01 10.78
C ILE A 99 -3.70 11.95 11.68
N GLN A 100 -4.14 12.06 12.93
CA GLN A 100 -3.39 12.60 14.06
C GLN A 100 -3.73 11.76 15.31
N PRO A 101 -2.74 11.39 16.15
CA PRO A 101 -1.31 11.67 16.01
C PRO A 101 -0.63 10.77 14.96
N LEU A 102 0.51 11.22 14.44
CA LEU A 102 1.40 10.43 13.58
C LEU A 102 2.19 9.38 14.39
N PRO A 103 2.76 8.34 13.74
CA PRO A 103 3.52 7.28 14.42
C PRO A 103 4.61 7.72 15.38
N ILE A 104 5.42 8.71 15.01
CA ILE A 104 6.52 9.21 15.83
C ILE A 104 5.96 10.12 16.92
N LEU A 105 6.35 9.85 18.16
CA LEU A 105 5.93 10.63 19.33
C LEU A 105 6.32 12.11 19.17
N GLN A 106 5.37 13.00 19.43
CA GLN A 106 5.60 14.46 19.41
C GLN A 106 5.30 15.07 20.79
N PRO A 107 6.31 15.14 21.69
CA PRO A 107 6.12 15.75 23.00
C PRO A 107 5.80 17.25 22.87
N PHE A 108 4.72 17.68 23.51
CA PHE A 108 4.26 19.06 23.47
C PHE A 108 5.33 20.02 24.02
N GLY A 109 5.63 21.09 23.27
CA GLY A 109 6.59 22.12 23.67
C GLY A 109 8.06 21.81 23.37
N TYR A 110 8.42 20.57 22.99
CA TYR A 110 9.82 20.16 22.80
C TYR A 110 10.17 19.92 21.33
N GLN A 111 10.20 20.99 20.53
CA GLN A 111 10.47 20.92 19.09
C GLN A 111 11.83 20.28 18.73
N ALA A 112 12.85 20.48 19.57
CA ALA A 112 14.16 19.86 19.39
C ALA A 112 14.10 18.33 19.54
N LEU A 113 13.34 17.83 20.52
CA LEU A 113 13.14 16.39 20.71
C LEU A 113 12.33 15.78 19.55
N CYS A 114 11.30 16.47 19.07
CA CYS A 114 10.55 16.01 17.89
C CYS A 114 11.45 15.87 16.66
N LYS A 115 12.42 16.79 16.49
CA LYS A 115 13.42 16.70 15.42
C LYS A 115 14.31 15.47 15.60
N ILE A 116 14.86 15.26 16.80
CA ILE A 116 15.73 14.10 17.11
C ILE A 116 15.00 12.78 16.84
N PHE A 117 13.76 12.63 17.32
CA PHE A 117 13.00 11.39 17.11
C PHE A 117 12.70 11.11 15.64
N ARG A 118 12.44 12.16 14.85
CA ARG A 118 12.27 12.03 13.40
C ARG A 118 13.58 11.66 12.70
N ASP A 119 14.67 12.31 13.06
CA ASP A 119 15.97 12.13 12.42
C ASP A 119 16.53 10.71 12.63
N ASN A 120 16.07 9.98 13.66
CA ASN A 120 16.34 8.54 13.83
C ASN A 120 15.83 7.69 12.65
N TYR A 121 14.77 8.13 11.97
CA TYR A 121 14.12 7.40 10.88
C TYR A 121 14.33 8.01 9.50
N PHE A 122 14.73 9.28 9.45
CA PHE A 122 14.95 9.99 8.20
C PHE A 122 15.87 11.19 8.40
N ASP A 123 17.08 11.11 7.87
CA ASP A 123 18.04 12.21 7.90
C ASP A 123 17.77 13.23 6.77
N GLU A 124 17.50 14.47 7.17
CA GLU A 124 17.31 15.62 6.28
C GLU A 124 18.61 16.05 5.58
N ASP A 125 19.79 15.62 6.02
CA ASP A 125 21.09 16.07 5.49
C ASP A 125 21.45 15.46 4.12
N SER A 126 20.64 14.54 3.61
CA SER A 126 20.69 14.15 2.20
C SER A 126 20.35 15.36 1.30
N ASN A 127 21.03 15.54 0.17
CA ASN A 127 20.90 16.68 -0.77
C ASN A 127 19.47 16.97 -1.33
N LEU A 128 18.43 16.31 -0.80
CA LEU A 128 17.03 16.43 -1.11
C LEU A 128 16.43 17.68 -0.45
N LYS A 129 16.42 18.82 -1.14
CA LYS A 129 15.69 20.04 -0.73
C LYS A 129 14.19 19.74 -0.52
N ILE A 130 13.78 19.30 0.67
CA ILE A 130 12.43 18.87 1.05
C ILE A 130 11.80 19.87 2.02
N GLY A 131 10.49 20.08 1.94
CA GLY A 131 9.79 20.93 2.90
C GLY A 131 9.64 20.24 4.26
N LYS A 132 9.44 21.02 5.33
CA LYS A 132 9.36 20.49 6.71
C LYS A 132 8.22 19.49 6.89
N LYS A 133 7.05 19.73 6.26
CA LYS A 133 5.89 18.84 6.37
C LYS A 133 6.15 17.51 5.67
N GLU A 134 6.75 17.58 4.49
CA GLU A 134 7.12 16.41 3.70
C GLU A 134 8.20 15.59 4.43
N ALA A 135 9.20 16.23 5.04
CA ALA A 135 10.19 15.53 5.86
C ALA A 135 9.57 14.83 7.06
N THR A 136 8.62 15.47 7.77
CA THR A 136 7.87 14.83 8.85
C THR A 136 7.05 13.63 8.34
N LEU A 137 6.38 13.78 7.19
CA LEU A 137 5.58 12.71 6.59
C LEU A 137 6.46 11.50 6.22
N ILE A 138 7.59 11.75 5.57
CA ILE A 138 8.55 10.72 5.16
C ILE A 138 9.19 10.04 6.39
N GLY A 139 9.57 10.79 7.42
CA GLY A 139 10.08 10.20 8.66
C GLY A 139 9.07 9.26 9.31
N ASN A 140 7.78 9.63 9.32
CA ASN A 140 6.72 8.76 9.84
C ASN A 140 6.45 7.55 8.96
N LEU A 141 6.58 7.69 7.63
CA LEU A 141 6.53 6.56 6.70
C LEU A 141 7.65 5.55 7.01
N CYS A 142 8.89 6.02 7.13
CA CYS A 142 10.03 5.20 7.50
C CYS A 142 9.83 4.50 8.85
N ALA A 143 9.30 5.21 9.85
CA ALA A 143 9.01 4.63 11.16
C ALA A 143 7.95 3.51 11.10
N PHE A 144 6.89 3.68 10.32
CA PHE A 144 5.88 2.65 10.11
C PHE A 144 6.45 1.42 9.39
N GLN A 145 7.21 1.66 8.32
CA GLN A 145 7.89 0.61 7.55
C GLN A 145 8.89 -0.16 8.42
N PHE A 146 9.61 0.55 9.29
CA PHE A 146 10.52 -0.02 10.27
C PHE A 146 9.78 -0.91 11.28
N TRP A 147 8.64 -0.45 11.83
CA TRP A 147 7.81 -1.25 12.72
C TRP A 147 7.28 -2.54 12.05
N GLN A 148 6.81 -2.44 10.79
CA GLN A 148 6.40 -3.63 10.01
C GLN A 148 7.54 -4.65 9.89
N ARG A 149 8.75 -4.17 9.57
CA ARG A 149 9.89 -5.04 9.27
C ARG A 149 10.56 -5.61 10.51
N MET A 150 10.59 -4.88 11.62
CA MET A 150 11.33 -5.30 12.82
C MET A 150 10.47 -5.98 13.87
N PHE A 151 9.27 -5.45 14.08
CA PHE A 151 8.38 -5.95 15.11
C PHE A 151 7.39 -6.96 14.52
N LYS A 152 6.63 -6.56 13.48
CA LYS A 152 5.59 -7.41 12.91
C LYS A 152 6.16 -8.66 12.25
N ASP A 153 7.24 -8.58 11.47
CA ASP A 153 7.86 -9.77 10.87
C ASP A 153 8.43 -10.75 11.90
N LYS A 154 9.07 -10.24 12.98
CA LYS A 154 9.52 -11.09 14.10
C LYS A 154 8.34 -11.87 14.66
N TYR A 155 7.25 -11.17 14.90
CA TYR A 155 6.07 -11.72 15.51
C TYR A 155 5.34 -12.73 14.60
N ARG A 156 5.20 -12.44 13.30
CA ARG A 156 4.65 -13.36 12.29
C ARG A 156 5.44 -14.66 12.26
N GLN A 157 6.76 -14.57 12.36
CA GLN A 157 7.62 -15.75 12.39
C GLN A 157 7.44 -16.56 13.68
N GLU A 158 7.43 -15.93 14.86
CA GLU A 158 7.17 -16.60 16.14
C GLU A 158 5.78 -17.25 16.17
N TYR A 159 4.78 -16.60 15.56
CA TYR A 159 3.43 -17.13 15.39
C TYR A 159 3.43 -18.42 14.57
N LEU A 160 4.09 -18.44 13.40
CA LEU A 160 4.17 -19.64 12.57
C LEU A 160 4.90 -20.80 13.26
N LYS A 161 5.89 -20.51 14.12
CA LYS A 161 6.54 -21.55 14.95
C LYS A 161 5.55 -22.16 15.94
N MET A 162 4.77 -21.33 16.63
CA MET A 162 3.75 -21.78 17.58
C MET A 162 2.66 -22.62 16.89
N VAL A 163 2.22 -22.20 15.70
CA VAL A 163 1.26 -22.97 14.88
C VAL A 163 1.85 -24.32 14.48
N ALA A 164 3.12 -24.36 14.07
CA ALA A 164 3.82 -25.61 13.75
C ALA A 164 3.97 -26.55 14.96
N ASP A 165 4.10 -26.01 16.18
CA ASP A 165 4.17 -26.76 17.44
C ASP A 165 2.79 -27.10 18.04
N THR A 166 1.67 -26.80 17.36
CA THR A 166 0.27 -27.07 17.77
C THR A 166 -0.18 -26.46 19.10
N GLN A 167 0.42 -25.34 19.52
CA GLN A 167 -0.01 -24.62 20.75
C GLN A 167 -1.21 -23.71 20.45
N GLU A 168 -2.15 -23.60 21.40
CA GLU A 168 -3.35 -22.77 21.22
C GLU A 168 -3.02 -21.25 21.12
N PRO A 169 -3.48 -20.54 20.07
CA PRO A 169 -3.07 -19.14 19.81
C PRO A 169 -3.66 -18.07 20.72
N THR A 170 -4.67 -18.38 21.54
CA THR A 170 -5.52 -17.36 22.18
C THR A 170 -4.78 -16.57 23.27
N ALA A 171 -3.90 -17.21 24.03
CA ALA A 171 -3.06 -16.52 25.03
C ALA A 171 -1.93 -15.69 24.40
N TYR A 172 -1.57 -16.01 23.15
CA TYR A 172 -0.46 -15.41 22.44
C TYR A 172 -0.77 -13.96 22.06
N HIS A 173 -1.94 -13.69 21.48
CA HIS A 173 -2.38 -12.34 21.05
C HIS A 173 -2.27 -11.26 22.14
N ALA A 174 -2.68 -11.59 23.37
CA ALA A 174 -2.61 -10.67 24.50
C ALA A 174 -1.15 -10.38 24.95
N PHE A 175 -0.27 -11.38 24.87
CA PHE A 175 1.14 -11.23 25.22
C PHE A 175 1.86 -10.24 24.30
N ILE A 176 1.51 -10.22 23.02
CA ILE A 176 2.22 -9.42 22.01
C ILE A 176 1.82 -7.97 22.07
N SER A 177 0.55 -7.69 22.34
CA SER A 177 0.09 -6.32 22.52
C SER A 177 0.92 -5.63 23.62
N LYS A 178 1.25 -6.35 24.70
CA LYS A 178 2.13 -5.85 25.75
C LYS A 178 3.59 -5.68 25.29
N GLN A 179 4.13 -6.62 24.50
CA GLN A 179 5.48 -6.50 23.93
C GLN A 179 5.58 -5.36 22.93
N GLU A 180 4.52 -5.11 22.16
CA GLU A 180 4.42 -4.02 21.18
C GLU A 180 4.49 -2.67 21.88
N GLU A 181 3.75 -2.49 22.98
CA GLU A 181 3.78 -1.24 23.75
C GLU A 181 5.19 -0.92 24.26
N VAL A 182 5.87 -1.92 24.83
CA VAL A 182 7.24 -1.76 25.33
C VAL A 182 8.21 -1.46 24.18
N TRP A 183 8.08 -2.16 23.06
CA TRP A 183 8.92 -1.97 21.89
C TRP A 183 8.71 -0.58 21.28
N CYS A 184 7.46 -0.14 21.14
CA CYS A 184 7.12 1.18 20.60
C CYS A 184 7.62 2.30 21.54
N ALA A 185 7.49 2.14 22.85
CA ALA A 185 7.99 3.10 23.83
C ALA A 185 9.51 3.28 23.71
N PHE A 186 10.27 2.19 23.58
CA PHE A 186 11.73 2.24 23.36
C PHE A 186 12.10 2.98 22.07
N HIS A 187 11.28 2.89 21.04
CA HIS A 187 11.49 3.50 19.73
C HIS A 187 10.86 4.91 19.59
N ASN A 188 10.26 5.45 20.65
CA ASN A 188 9.51 6.71 20.61
C ASN A 188 8.37 6.70 19.57
N LEU A 189 7.67 5.58 19.46
CA LEU A 189 6.54 5.38 18.56
C LEU A 189 5.22 5.22 19.32
N LEU A 190 4.12 5.55 18.65
CA LEU A 190 2.76 5.44 19.16
C LEU A 190 2.07 4.19 18.58
N PRO A 191 1.87 3.12 19.38
CA PRO A 191 1.30 1.86 18.88
C PRO A 191 -0.13 2.04 18.36
N ALA A 192 -0.93 2.91 18.99
CA ALA A 192 -2.28 3.22 18.53
C ALA A 192 -2.30 3.85 17.12
N ALA A 193 -1.34 4.73 16.81
CA ALA A 193 -1.22 5.35 15.49
C ALA A 193 -0.80 4.31 14.44
N LEU A 194 0.19 3.47 14.75
CA LEU A 194 0.65 2.39 13.87
C LEU A 194 -0.48 1.40 13.53
N ASN A 195 -1.20 0.92 14.53
CA ASN A 195 -2.32 0.00 14.33
C ASN A 195 -3.48 0.64 13.56
N ASN A 196 -3.82 1.90 13.84
CA ASN A 196 -4.84 2.62 13.08
C ASN A 196 -4.47 2.77 11.59
N ILE A 197 -3.20 3.08 11.27
CA ILE A 197 -2.72 3.12 9.88
C ILE A 197 -2.89 1.74 9.22
N SER A 198 -2.56 0.66 9.93
CA SER A 198 -2.70 -0.70 9.40
C SER A 198 -4.16 -1.06 9.07
N GLU A 199 -5.12 -0.66 9.90
CA GLU A 199 -6.55 -0.93 9.65
C GLU A 199 -7.08 -0.08 8.49
N ILE A 200 -6.76 1.22 8.43
CA ILE A 200 -7.20 2.08 7.31
C ILE A 200 -6.57 1.60 5.99
N TYR A 201 -5.31 1.14 6.02
CA TYR A 201 -4.64 0.55 4.86
C TYR A 201 -5.43 -0.65 4.32
N ASP A 202 -5.89 -1.54 5.20
CA ASP A 202 -6.72 -2.69 4.80
C ASP A 202 -8.06 -2.25 4.21
N ASP A 203 -8.71 -1.23 4.78
CA ASP A 203 -9.97 -0.68 4.24
C ASP A 203 -9.80 -0.07 2.84
N VAL A 204 -8.68 0.61 2.59
CA VAL A 204 -8.32 1.14 1.27
C VAL A 204 -8.11 0.00 0.29
N MET A 205 -7.29 -1.00 0.61
CA MET A 205 -7.06 -2.17 -0.25
C MET A 205 -8.36 -2.93 -0.54
N CYS A 206 -9.23 -3.10 0.46
CA CYS A 206 -10.55 -3.69 0.28
C CYS A 206 -11.41 -2.90 -0.71
N THR A 207 -11.33 -1.57 -0.67
CA THR A 207 -12.05 -0.69 -1.61
C THR A 207 -11.50 -0.84 -3.03
N LEU A 208 -10.18 -0.87 -3.19
CA LEU A 208 -9.54 -1.08 -4.48
C LEU A 208 -9.94 -2.42 -5.10
N HIS A 209 -9.98 -3.51 -4.32
CA HIS A 209 -10.43 -4.82 -4.82
C HIS A 209 -11.91 -4.89 -5.21
N ARG A 210 -12.78 -4.06 -4.61
CA ARG A 210 -14.20 -3.95 -5.01
C ARG A 210 -14.39 -3.21 -6.34
N PHE A 211 -13.58 -2.17 -6.59
CA PHE A 211 -13.70 -1.34 -7.79
C PHE A 211 -12.84 -1.84 -8.96
N ARG A 212 -11.75 -2.55 -8.68
CA ARG A 212 -10.83 -3.12 -9.68
C ARG A 212 -10.28 -2.06 -10.64
N PRO A 213 -9.50 -1.08 -10.16
CA PRO A 213 -8.78 -0.18 -11.05
C PRO A 213 -7.67 -0.95 -11.79
N SER A 214 -7.35 -0.51 -13.01
CA SER A 214 -6.44 -1.19 -13.94
C SER A 214 -5.01 -1.38 -13.40
N PHE A 215 -4.55 -0.52 -12.50
CA PHE A 215 -3.23 -0.65 -11.87
C PHE A 215 -3.12 -1.82 -10.87
N LEU A 216 -4.21 -2.49 -10.47
CA LEU A 216 -4.15 -3.66 -9.59
C LEU A 216 -3.70 -4.95 -10.29
N VAL A 217 -3.58 -4.93 -11.63
CA VAL A 217 -3.23 -6.13 -12.40
C VAL A 217 -1.85 -6.64 -12.03
N GLU A 218 -0.89 -5.73 -11.85
CA GLU A 218 0.46 -6.02 -11.40
C GLU A 218 0.80 -5.07 -10.24
N ILE A 219 1.19 -5.65 -9.11
CA ILE A 219 1.44 -4.93 -7.87
C ILE A 219 2.90 -5.16 -7.47
N ASP A 220 3.63 -4.05 -7.38
CA ASP A 220 4.97 -4.05 -6.82
C ASP A 220 4.90 -4.33 -5.31
N PRO A 221 5.79 -5.20 -4.77
CA PRO A 221 5.82 -5.46 -3.35
C PRO A 221 6.16 -4.19 -2.55
N PRO A 222 5.70 -4.07 -1.29
CA PRO A 222 6.00 -2.91 -0.45
C PRO A 222 7.50 -2.65 -0.36
N LYS A 223 7.94 -1.39 -0.49
CA LYS A 223 9.37 -1.04 -0.50
C LYS A 223 10.07 -1.36 0.82
N TYR A 224 9.32 -1.49 1.93
CA TYR A 224 9.89 -1.87 3.22
C TYR A 224 10.49 -3.28 3.26
N LEU A 225 10.24 -4.11 2.24
CA LEU A 225 10.90 -5.40 2.06
C LEU A 225 12.36 -5.26 1.58
N GLN A 226 12.82 -4.05 1.25
CA GLN A 226 14.21 -3.69 0.91
C GLN A 226 14.67 -2.64 1.95
N PRO A 227 15.67 -2.89 2.83
CA PRO A 227 16.89 -3.69 2.64
C PRO A 227 16.92 -5.03 3.41
N SER A 228 17.93 -5.86 3.09
CA SER A 228 18.25 -7.10 3.81
C SER A 228 19.03 -6.87 5.12
N GLU A 229 19.61 -5.69 5.31
CA GLU A 229 20.46 -5.34 6.45
C GLU A 229 20.13 -3.93 6.94
N PHE A 230 19.94 -3.76 8.25
CA PHE A 230 19.77 -2.46 8.88
C PHE A 230 21.10 -1.98 9.43
N HIS A 231 21.47 -0.74 9.12
CA HIS A 231 22.64 -0.09 9.67
C HIS A 231 22.37 0.24 11.14
N HIS A 232 23.23 -0.23 12.04
CA HIS A 232 23.20 0.14 13.45
C HIS A 232 24.50 0.85 13.82
N VAL A 233 24.41 1.91 14.62
CA VAL A 233 25.58 2.57 15.21
C VAL A 233 25.62 2.17 16.68
N CYS A 234 26.42 1.17 17.06
CA CYS A 234 26.64 0.88 18.47
C CYS A 234 27.43 2.03 19.10
N LEU A 235 26.73 2.99 19.71
CA LEU A 235 27.35 3.91 20.63
C LEU A 235 27.61 3.17 21.94
N HIS A 236 28.87 2.94 22.26
CA HIS A 236 29.31 2.53 23.59
C HIS A 236 28.89 3.61 24.59
N HIS A 237 27.74 3.43 25.27
CA HIS A 237 27.41 4.25 26.42
C HIS A 237 28.19 3.71 27.62
N LYS A 238 29.19 4.46 28.10
CA LYS A 238 29.47 4.48 29.54
C LYS A 238 28.21 5.06 30.18
N VAL A 239 27.46 4.23 30.90
CA VAL A 239 26.31 4.69 31.70
C VAL A 239 26.84 5.78 32.63
N LEU A 240 26.39 7.01 32.43
CA LEU A 240 26.47 8.03 33.48
C LEU A 240 25.26 7.76 34.38
N GLU A 241 25.51 7.08 35.49
CA GLU A 241 24.56 7.05 36.61
C GLU A 241 24.38 8.49 37.15
N PRO A 242 23.18 8.89 37.58
CA PRO A 242 22.88 10.25 37.99
C PRO A 242 23.39 10.58 39.42
N GLU A 243 24.60 10.17 39.80
CA GLU A 243 25.17 10.48 41.13
C GLU A 243 26.61 11.05 41.16
N ASP A 244 27.34 11.14 40.04
CA ASP A 244 28.72 11.66 40.08
C ASP A 244 28.82 13.19 39.89
N MET A 245 28.26 13.93 40.85
CA MET A 245 28.81 15.21 41.28
C MET A 245 29.45 14.98 42.66
N ASN A 246 30.64 14.37 42.69
CA ASN A 246 31.74 14.71 43.59
C ASN A 246 32.95 13.75 43.46
N SER A 247 34.15 14.33 43.55
CA SER A 247 35.46 13.74 43.93
C SER A 247 36.24 12.80 42.98
N LEU A 248 37.26 13.41 42.34
CA LEU A 248 38.68 13.02 42.22
C LEU A 248 39.18 11.56 42.38
N SER A 249 39.88 11.11 41.32
CA SER A 249 41.19 10.41 41.26
C SER A 249 41.42 9.02 41.88
N LEU A 250 41.81 8.02 41.06
CA LEU A 250 43.13 7.35 40.97
C LEU A 250 43.05 5.99 40.24
N GLU A 251 44.19 5.56 39.71
CA GLU A 251 44.48 4.41 38.85
C GLU A 251 44.12 3.03 39.46
N SER A 252 43.78 2.05 38.61
CA SER A 252 44.34 0.68 38.66
C SER A 252 43.82 -0.20 37.52
N GLU A 253 44.72 -1.01 36.96
CA GLU A 253 44.50 -1.94 35.86
C GLU A 253 43.73 -3.23 36.21
N SER A 254 43.14 -3.80 35.16
CA SER A 254 42.86 -5.23 34.93
C SER A 254 41.73 -5.91 35.72
N SER A 255 40.74 -6.42 34.99
CA SER A 255 40.45 -7.87 34.94
C SER A 255 39.26 -8.16 34.04
N HIS A 256 39.40 -9.24 33.28
CA HIS A 256 38.39 -9.81 32.41
C HIS A 256 37.15 -10.23 33.20
N LEU A 257 36.00 -9.60 32.92
CA LEU A 257 34.70 -10.19 33.20
C LEU A 257 33.77 -9.89 32.02
N GLY A 258 33.23 -10.95 31.41
CA GLY A 258 32.40 -10.90 30.23
C GLY A 258 31.13 -10.09 30.44
N SER A 259 31.21 -8.79 30.17
CA SER A 259 30.03 -7.95 29.93
C SER A 259 29.37 -8.44 28.64
N GLN A 260 28.16 -8.96 28.75
CA GLN A 260 27.27 -9.17 27.62
C GLN A 260 27.21 -7.86 26.82
N ARG A 261 27.85 -7.84 25.65
CA ARG A 261 27.80 -6.73 24.71
C ARG A 261 26.36 -6.62 24.18
N LYS A 262 25.53 -5.82 24.84
CA LYS A 262 24.23 -5.40 24.29
C LYS A 262 24.45 -4.10 23.54
N CYS A 263 24.27 -4.13 22.22
CA CYS A 263 24.32 -2.92 21.41
C CYS A 263 23.12 -2.02 21.80
N ALA A 264 23.40 -0.80 22.24
CA ALA A 264 22.41 0.20 22.65
C ALA A 264 21.98 1.12 21.48
N ALA A 265 22.08 0.64 20.23
CA ALA A 265 21.80 1.46 19.07
C ALA A 265 20.29 1.60 18.84
N THR A 266 19.78 2.84 18.86
CA THR A 266 18.56 3.15 18.12
C THR A 266 18.80 2.83 16.64
N PRO A 267 17.93 2.06 16.00
CA PRO A 267 18.06 1.68 14.59
C PRO A 267 18.01 2.93 13.72
N TYR A 268 18.94 3.06 12.76
CA TYR A 268 18.93 4.15 11.80
C TYR A 268 18.51 3.62 10.43
N VAL A 269 17.47 4.24 9.87
CA VAL A 269 17.04 4.01 8.49
C VAL A 269 17.82 4.99 7.61
N SER A 270 18.69 4.49 6.74
CA SER A 270 19.46 5.35 5.85
C SER A 270 18.60 5.90 4.70
N ALA A 271 19.04 7.00 4.07
CA ALA A 271 18.33 7.61 2.94
C ALA A 271 18.17 6.69 1.70
N THR A 272 18.93 5.59 1.65
CA THR A 272 18.85 4.56 0.61
C THR A 272 17.90 3.40 0.97
N ASP A 273 17.53 3.26 2.23
CA ASP A 273 16.62 2.21 2.70
C ASP A 273 15.17 2.54 2.35
N PHE A 274 14.33 1.51 2.21
CA PHE A 274 12.89 1.62 1.87
C PHE A 274 12.55 2.40 0.60
N GLY A 275 13.52 2.66 -0.29
CA GLY A 275 13.32 3.43 -1.52
C GLY A 275 12.94 4.89 -1.26
N VAL A 276 13.24 5.44 -0.08
CA VAL A 276 12.79 6.76 0.37
C VAL A 276 13.14 7.88 -0.60
N THR A 277 14.36 7.85 -1.15
CA THR A 277 14.79 8.85 -2.14
C THR A 277 13.84 8.92 -3.34
N LEU A 278 13.41 7.76 -3.86
CA LEU A 278 12.50 7.70 -5.00
C LEU A 278 11.08 8.13 -4.59
N THR A 279 10.60 7.68 -3.44
CA THR A 279 9.31 8.12 -2.86
C THR A 279 9.24 9.64 -2.70
N VAL A 280 10.33 10.27 -2.24
CA VAL A 280 10.42 11.73 -2.11
C VAL A 280 10.36 12.43 -3.47
N VAL A 281 11.02 11.88 -4.50
CA VAL A 281 10.99 12.42 -5.87
C VAL A 281 9.57 12.34 -6.43
N VAL A 282 8.91 11.18 -6.30
CA VAL A 282 7.52 10.99 -6.75
C VAL A 282 6.57 11.91 -5.99
N LEU A 283 6.67 12.00 -4.66
CA LEU A 283 5.85 12.90 -3.84
C LEU A 283 5.94 14.35 -4.30
N LYS A 284 7.15 14.86 -4.53
CA LYS A 284 7.36 16.24 -5.01
C LYS A 284 6.78 16.46 -6.40
N ALA A 285 6.93 15.49 -7.29
CA ALA A 285 6.39 15.57 -8.64
C ALA A 285 4.85 15.63 -8.60
N LEU A 286 4.21 14.77 -7.83
CA LEU A 286 2.75 14.71 -7.70
C LEU A 286 2.16 15.95 -7.02
N ILE A 287 2.77 16.44 -5.94
CA ILE A 287 2.34 17.71 -5.31
C ILE A 287 2.44 18.87 -6.30
N LYS A 288 3.52 18.91 -7.09
CA LYS A 288 3.67 19.93 -8.14
C LYS A 288 2.56 19.83 -9.17
N GLU A 289 2.30 18.62 -9.67
CA GLU A 289 1.26 18.35 -10.67
C GLU A 289 -0.14 18.78 -10.19
N MET A 290 -0.55 18.31 -9.00
CA MET A 290 -1.85 18.62 -8.40
C MET A 290 -2.05 20.13 -8.26
N LYS A 291 -0.98 20.86 -7.89
CA LYS A 291 -1.02 22.32 -7.75
C LYS A 291 -0.99 23.08 -9.05
N THR A 292 -0.35 22.55 -10.09
CA THR A 292 -0.36 23.15 -11.42
C THR A 292 -1.72 22.97 -12.11
N GLN A 293 -2.39 21.83 -11.94
CA GLN A 293 -3.77 21.61 -12.44
C GLN A 293 -4.76 22.62 -11.83
N LEU A 294 -4.62 22.92 -10.54
CA LEU A 294 -5.39 23.98 -9.85
C LEU A 294 -5.01 25.42 -10.27
N ALA A 295 -3.84 25.64 -10.89
CA ALA A 295 -3.34 26.97 -11.25
C ALA A 295 -3.66 27.38 -12.70
N GLU A 296 -3.85 26.42 -13.61
CA GLU A 296 -4.23 26.69 -15.01
C GLU A 296 -5.56 27.47 -15.11
N ASP A 297 -6.45 27.35 -14.12
CA ASP A 297 -7.68 28.14 -14.00
C ASP A 297 -7.47 29.65 -13.82
N LYS A 298 -6.36 30.08 -13.21
CA LYS A 298 -6.14 31.53 -12.98
C LYS A 298 -5.61 32.28 -14.20
N VAL A 299 -5.02 31.56 -15.16
CA VAL A 299 -4.39 32.17 -16.34
C VAL A 299 -5.38 32.34 -17.50
N VAL A 300 -6.41 31.50 -17.58
CA VAL A 300 -7.41 31.55 -18.67
C VAL A 300 -8.35 32.75 -18.53
N SER A 301 -8.59 33.26 -17.32
CA SER A 301 -9.43 34.45 -17.10
C SER A 301 -8.76 35.79 -17.49
N CYS A 302 -7.47 35.82 -17.83
CA CYS A 302 -6.75 37.08 -18.11
C CYS A 302 -6.21 37.19 -19.55
N ARG A 303 -6.63 36.32 -20.48
CA ARG A 303 -6.08 36.31 -21.85
C ARG A 303 -6.79 37.19 -22.86
N GLU A 304 -7.68 38.09 -22.43
CA GLU A 304 -8.12 39.19 -23.27
C GLU A 304 -7.33 40.47 -22.97
N ARG A 305 -6.55 40.90 -23.99
CA ARG A 305 -5.72 42.11 -24.11
C ARG A 305 -4.29 41.97 -23.57
N VAL A 306 -3.32 41.72 -24.47
CA VAL A 306 -2.62 42.74 -25.27
C VAL A 306 -1.68 42.00 -26.23
N SER A 307 -1.76 42.35 -27.52
CA SER A 307 -0.83 41.94 -28.57
C SER A 307 0.43 42.81 -28.51
N GLY A 308 1.62 42.19 -28.65
CA GLY A 308 2.88 42.89 -28.82
C GLY A 308 4.08 41.95 -28.81
N TYR A 309 4.75 41.82 -29.96
CA TYR A 309 6.04 41.16 -30.12
C TYR A 309 7.11 41.81 -29.22
N ALA A 310 7.86 41.02 -28.44
CA ALA A 310 9.10 41.47 -27.83
C ALA A 310 10.10 40.31 -27.63
N GLN A 311 11.34 40.55 -28.05
CA GLN A 311 12.50 39.65 -27.99
C GLN A 311 12.82 39.15 -26.58
N GLN A 312 13.22 37.88 -26.47
CA GLN A 312 13.82 37.29 -25.27
C GLN A 312 15.20 37.89 -25.02
N THR A 313 15.27 38.93 -24.19
CA THR A 313 16.47 39.28 -23.43
C THR A 313 16.43 38.55 -22.09
N VAL A 314 17.52 37.90 -21.70
CA VAL A 314 17.68 37.27 -20.38
C VAL A 314 17.71 38.39 -19.33
N GLU A 315 16.54 38.82 -18.86
CA GLU A 315 16.42 39.80 -17.78
C GLU A 315 16.73 39.14 -16.43
N SER A 316 17.57 39.79 -15.61
CA SER A 316 17.84 39.38 -14.23
C SER A 316 16.57 39.35 -13.37
N GLU A 317 16.46 38.39 -12.45
CA GLU A 317 15.32 38.24 -11.54
C GLU A 317 15.01 39.54 -10.76
N MET A 318 13.73 39.78 -10.48
CA MET A 318 13.25 40.96 -9.76
C MET A 318 13.77 41.00 -8.31
N CYS A 319 14.24 42.16 -7.87
CA CYS A 319 14.69 42.39 -6.50
C CYS A 319 13.51 42.44 -5.51
N VAL A 320 13.38 41.43 -4.66
CA VAL A 320 12.31 41.33 -3.66
C VAL A 320 12.35 42.48 -2.63
N PHE A 321 13.55 42.98 -2.30
CA PHE A 321 13.71 44.11 -1.39
C PHE A 321 13.26 45.44 -2.01
N PHE A 322 13.43 45.60 -3.33
CA PHE A 322 12.97 46.79 -4.05
C PHE A 322 11.45 46.85 -4.11
N VAL A 323 10.79 45.73 -4.41
CA VAL A 323 9.31 45.61 -4.37
C VAL A 323 8.75 45.96 -2.99
N ARG A 324 9.51 45.67 -1.93
CA ARG A 324 9.15 45.99 -0.54
C ARG A 324 9.60 47.38 -0.08
N GLY A 325 10.17 48.20 -0.97
CA GLY A 325 10.65 49.55 -0.63
C GLY A 325 11.86 49.58 0.31
N SER A 326 12.58 48.47 0.48
CA SER A 326 13.67 48.30 1.47
C SER A 326 15.05 48.06 0.84
N CYS A 327 15.18 48.14 -0.49
CA CYS A 327 16.46 47.97 -1.15
C CYS A 327 17.33 49.24 -1.03
N THR A 328 18.48 49.11 -0.39
CA THR A 328 19.47 50.20 -0.23
C THR A 328 20.57 50.20 -1.30
N ARG A 329 20.60 49.19 -2.19
CA ARG A 329 21.66 49.00 -3.19
C ARG A 329 21.47 49.81 -4.48
N GLY A 330 20.31 50.45 -4.67
CA GLY A 330 20.04 51.30 -5.83
C GLY A 330 20.37 50.59 -7.16
N ASN A 331 21.03 51.29 -8.07
CA ASN A 331 21.44 50.75 -9.38
C ASN A 331 22.59 49.74 -9.32
N THR A 332 23.21 49.53 -8.15
CA THR A 332 24.25 48.50 -7.96
C THR A 332 23.69 47.15 -7.52
N CYS A 333 22.35 47.03 -7.44
CA CYS A 333 21.70 45.78 -7.10
C CYS A 333 21.90 44.76 -8.24
N PRO A 334 22.35 43.53 -7.96
CA PRO A 334 22.48 42.48 -8.98
C PRO A 334 21.13 41.96 -9.49
N PHE A 335 20.03 42.35 -8.84
CA PHE A 335 18.66 41.98 -9.18
C PHE A 335 17.90 43.17 -9.77
N SER A 336 16.98 42.91 -10.70
CA SER A 336 16.31 43.96 -11.45
C SER A 336 15.34 44.76 -10.57
N HIS A 337 15.39 46.09 -10.69
CA HIS A 337 14.43 47.03 -10.10
C HIS A 337 13.32 47.43 -11.10
N SER A 338 13.25 46.75 -12.24
CA SER A 338 12.15 46.94 -13.19
C SER A 338 10.87 46.27 -12.67
N ALA A 339 9.75 46.98 -12.72
CA ALA A 339 8.43 46.40 -12.43
C ALA A 339 8.01 45.31 -13.43
N ARG A 340 8.72 45.19 -14.57
CA ARG A 340 8.50 44.17 -15.60
C ARG A 340 9.38 42.93 -15.46
N ALA A 341 10.36 42.95 -14.54
CA ALA A 341 11.25 41.82 -14.34
C ALA A 341 10.51 40.60 -13.76
N PRO A 342 10.90 39.37 -14.11
CA PRO A 342 10.27 38.17 -13.59
C PRO A 342 10.48 38.08 -12.07
N LYS A 343 9.38 37.87 -11.32
CA LYS A 343 9.44 37.62 -9.87
C LYS A 343 10.18 36.29 -9.61
N PRO A 344 11.07 36.22 -8.61
CA PRO A 344 11.71 34.96 -8.23
C PRO A 344 10.65 33.95 -7.76
N VAL A 345 10.86 32.67 -8.07
CA VAL A 345 9.88 31.60 -7.81
C VAL A 345 9.68 31.37 -6.31
N CYS A 346 8.42 31.23 -5.90
CA CYS A 346 8.07 30.96 -4.52
C CYS A 346 8.45 29.54 -4.11
N LYS A 347 9.48 29.42 -3.27
CA LYS A 347 9.94 28.13 -2.73
C LYS A 347 8.90 27.36 -1.89
N PHE A 348 7.84 28.04 -1.41
CA PHE A 348 6.80 27.43 -0.58
C PHE A 348 5.57 27.00 -1.36
N PHE A 349 5.38 27.51 -2.59
CA PHE A 349 4.17 27.26 -3.38
C PHE A 349 3.96 25.76 -3.65
N LEU A 350 5.05 25.05 -4.00
CA LEU A 350 5.05 23.61 -4.34
C LEU A 350 5.20 22.68 -3.12
N THR A 351 5.15 23.19 -1.89
CA THR A 351 5.19 22.34 -0.68
C THR A 351 3.79 21.86 -0.30
N LEU A 352 3.59 20.77 0.44
CA LEU A 352 2.28 20.31 0.95
C LEU A 352 1.52 21.43 1.66
N GLN A 353 2.22 22.27 2.43
CA GLN A 353 1.60 23.40 3.15
C GLN A 353 1.15 24.53 2.21
N GLY A 354 1.75 24.62 1.03
CA GLY A 354 1.56 25.73 0.11
C GLY A 354 2.09 27.06 0.66
N CYS A 355 1.97 28.09 -0.17
CA CYS A 355 2.31 29.44 0.23
C CYS A 355 1.17 30.06 1.04
N ARG A 356 1.42 30.37 2.32
CA ARG A 356 0.44 31.02 3.21
C ARG A 356 -0.01 32.41 2.71
N ASN A 357 0.79 33.05 1.87
CA ASN A 357 0.49 34.38 1.33
C ASN A 357 -0.41 34.34 0.08
N GLY A 358 -0.76 33.15 -0.43
CA GLY A 358 -1.69 32.99 -1.54
C GLY A 358 -1.34 33.85 -2.76
N SER A 359 -2.33 34.51 -3.35
CA SER A 359 -2.16 35.46 -4.46
C SER A 359 -1.39 36.73 -4.09
N SER A 360 -1.30 37.06 -2.80
CA SER A 360 -0.56 38.22 -2.28
C SER A 360 0.93 37.94 -2.08
N CYS A 361 1.44 36.78 -2.49
CA CYS A 361 2.85 36.44 -2.36
C CYS A 361 3.73 37.37 -3.21
N SER A 362 4.81 37.89 -2.61
CA SER A 362 5.81 38.71 -3.34
C SER A 362 6.64 37.90 -4.35
N PHE A 363 6.60 36.57 -4.26
CA PHE A 363 7.31 35.63 -5.14
C PHE A 363 6.35 35.05 -6.19
N SER A 364 6.87 34.65 -7.35
CA SER A 364 6.05 34.07 -8.41
C SER A 364 5.46 32.71 -8.02
N HIS A 365 4.15 32.54 -8.24
CA HIS A 365 3.49 31.23 -8.24
C HIS A 365 3.30 30.68 -9.67
N ASP A 366 3.70 31.45 -10.69
CA ASP A 366 3.73 30.98 -12.07
C ASP A 366 4.94 30.07 -12.22
N CYS A 367 4.67 28.77 -12.38
CA CYS A 367 5.71 27.79 -12.64
C CYS A 367 6.24 28.04 -14.06
N GLY A 368 7.39 28.72 -14.15
CA GLY A 368 8.08 28.92 -15.42
C GLY A 368 8.25 27.59 -16.17
N SER A 369 7.98 27.61 -17.47
CA SER A 369 8.31 26.56 -18.43
C SER A 369 9.84 26.41 -18.52
N LEU A 370 10.46 25.83 -17.50
CA LEU A 370 11.83 25.35 -17.57
C LEU A 370 11.80 23.97 -18.22
N ASN A 371 11.93 23.98 -19.54
CA ASN A 371 12.35 22.87 -20.39
C ASN A 371 11.83 21.48 -19.97
N SER A 372 10.58 21.21 -20.34
CA SER A 372 9.96 19.89 -20.33
C SER A 372 10.75 18.90 -21.22
N LYS A 373 11.78 18.28 -20.64
CA LYS A 373 12.25 16.93 -20.99
C LYS A 373 12.03 15.94 -19.84
N THR A 374 11.04 16.21 -19.00
CA THR A 374 10.38 15.17 -18.23
C THR A 374 9.06 14.94 -18.95
N SER A 375 9.04 13.90 -19.78
CA SER A 375 7.83 13.31 -20.34
C SER A 375 6.72 13.34 -19.29
N SER A 376 5.55 13.84 -19.68
CA SER A 376 4.29 13.78 -18.95
C SER A 376 4.22 12.53 -18.08
N ILE A 377 4.56 12.66 -16.80
CA ILE A 377 4.34 11.57 -15.83
C ILE A 377 2.83 11.59 -15.63
N THR A 378 2.18 10.67 -16.35
CA THR A 378 0.77 10.26 -16.24
C THR A 378 -0.29 11.34 -16.43
N SER A 379 -0.71 11.54 -17.68
CA SER A 379 -2.06 12.02 -18.01
C SER A 379 -3.13 10.92 -17.91
N GLY A 380 -2.81 9.80 -17.25
CA GLY A 380 -3.71 8.66 -17.10
C GLY A 380 -4.73 8.98 -16.02
N ILE A 381 -6.01 8.95 -16.37
CA ILE A 381 -7.09 8.95 -15.39
C ILE A 381 -7.30 7.50 -15.00
N CYS A 382 -7.33 7.19 -13.71
CA CYS A 382 -7.59 5.86 -13.16
C CYS A 382 -8.79 5.22 -13.87
N SER A 383 -8.52 4.20 -14.68
CA SER A 383 -9.53 3.44 -15.42
C SER A 383 -9.89 2.16 -14.67
N GLN A 384 -11.09 1.65 -14.95
CA GLN A 384 -11.47 0.31 -14.52
C GLN A 384 -10.69 -0.74 -15.31
N GLU A 385 -10.38 -1.87 -14.68
CA GLU A 385 -9.80 -3.04 -15.34
C GLU A 385 -10.70 -3.51 -16.49
N ASP A 386 -10.08 -3.84 -17.62
CA ASP A 386 -10.78 -4.33 -18.81
C ASP A 386 -11.32 -5.76 -18.62
N VAL A 387 -12.25 -6.15 -19.49
CA VAL A 387 -12.89 -7.48 -19.49
C VAL A 387 -11.83 -8.60 -19.63
N PRO A 388 -12.01 -9.76 -18.97
CA PRO A 388 -11.12 -10.91 -19.09
C PRO A 388 -10.82 -11.26 -20.56
N THR A 389 -9.54 -11.39 -20.87
CA THR A 389 -9.04 -11.79 -22.21
C THR A 389 -8.49 -13.21 -22.14
N ALA A 390 -8.51 -13.97 -23.25
CA ALA A 390 -7.94 -15.32 -23.34
C ALA A 390 -6.46 -15.45 -22.86
N VAL A 391 -5.72 -14.32 -22.81
CA VAL A 391 -4.36 -14.20 -22.25
C VAL A 391 -4.30 -14.53 -20.75
N CYS A 392 -5.42 -14.44 -20.02
CA CYS A 392 -5.49 -14.75 -18.59
C CYS A 392 -5.13 -16.22 -18.29
N CYS A 393 -5.45 -17.16 -19.18
CA CYS A 393 -5.09 -18.58 -19.02
C CYS A 393 -3.57 -18.80 -19.08
N ALA A 394 -2.87 -18.05 -19.94
CA ALA A 394 -1.41 -18.14 -20.06
C ALA A 394 -0.70 -17.57 -18.83
N LYS A 395 -1.24 -16.50 -18.21
CA LYS A 395 -0.72 -15.95 -16.94
C LYS A 395 -0.95 -16.88 -15.76
N LEU A 396 -2.04 -17.65 -15.79
CA LEU A 396 -2.42 -18.58 -14.73
C LEU A 396 -1.50 -19.82 -14.65
N LEU A 397 -0.85 -20.19 -15.74
CA LEU A 397 0.03 -21.36 -15.80
C LEU A 397 1.51 -20.97 -15.66
N PRO A 398 2.38 -21.89 -15.17
CA PRO A 398 3.80 -21.59 -15.06
C PRO A 398 4.47 -21.36 -16.42
N ALA A 399 5.34 -20.35 -16.49
CA ALA A 399 6.05 -20.01 -17.72
C ALA A 399 7.02 -21.14 -18.12
N GLY A 400 6.92 -21.61 -19.37
CA GLY A 400 7.82 -22.64 -19.93
C GLY A 400 7.33 -24.09 -19.79
N GLY A 401 6.16 -24.34 -19.20
CA GLY A 401 5.53 -25.68 -19.18
C GLY A 401 6.24 -26.73 -18.32
N ASP A 402 7.32 -26.36 -17.64
CA ASP A 402 8.02 -27.22 -16.68
C ASP A 402 7.54 -26.91 -15.25
N GLY A 403 7.43 -27.91 -14.39
CA GLY A 403 6.87 -27.79 -13.02
C GLY A 403 5.51 -28.47 -12.81
N HIS A 404 5.21 -28.82 -11.56
CA HIS A 404 3.92 -29.42 -11.20
C HIS A 404 2.99 -28.37 -10.58
N VAL A 405 1.69 -28.61 -10.75
CA VAL A 405 0.62 -27.77 -10.21
C VAL A 405 -0.19 -28.58 -9.20
N LEU A 406 -0.40 -28.02 -8.01
CA LEU A 406 -1.28 -28.59 -7.00
C LEU A 406 -2.58 -27.80 -6.95
N ILE A 407 -3.72 -28.46 -7.14
CA ILE A 407 -5.06 -27.88 -7.06
C ILE A 407 -5.73 -28.40 -5.79
N MET A 408 -6.19 -27.48 -4.95
CA MET A 408 -6.82 -27.75 -3.67
C MET A 408 -8.22 -27.16 -3.66
N ASN A 409 -9.13 -27.86 -2.97
CA ASN A 409 -10.52 -27.43 -2.75
C ASN A 409 -11.36 -27.29 -4.04
N ASP A 410 -11.02 -28.01 -5.11
CA ASP A 410 -11.84 -28.18 -6.30
C ASP A 410 -12.86 -29.32 -6.09
N LYS A 411 -14.00 -29.00 -5.47
CA LYS A 411 -15.00 -29.98 -5.02
C LYS A 411 -15.50 -30.91 -6.13
N ASN A 412 -15.72 -30.35 -7.32
CA ASN A 412 -16.35 -31.04 -8.44
C ASN A 412 -15.35 -31.44 -9.55
N LEU A 413 -14.06 -31.20 -9.36
CA LEU A 413 -12.98 -31.41 -10.33
C LEU A 413 -13.15 -30.67 -11.66
N GLN A 414 -14.15 -29.78 -11.79
CA GLN A 414 -14.49 -29.09 -13.04
C GLN A 414 -13.34 -28.21 -13.50
N PHE A 415 -12.71 -27.50 -12.58
CA PHE A 415 -11.55 -26.68 -12.87
C PHE A 415 -10.34 -27.55 -13.27
N SER A 416 -10.08 -28.61 -12.52
CA SER A 416 -9.00 -29.58 -12.78
C SER A 416 -9.13 -30.25 -14.16
N TYR A 417 -10.34 -30.57 -14.63
CA TYR A 417 -10.55 -31.12 -15.96
C TYR A 417 -10.44 -30.08 -17.08
N LYS A 418 -10.81 -28.82 -16.83
CA LYS A 418 -10.67 -27.78 -17.85
C LYS A 418 -9.21 -27.38 -18.05
N ILE A 419 -8.45 -27.24 -16.97
CA ILE A 419 -7.03 -26.85 -17.04
C ILE A 419 -6.16 -27.89 -17.75
N CYS A 420 -6.57 -29.17 -17.77
CA CYS A 420 -5.83 -30.23 -18.48
C CYS A 420 -5.85 -30.08 -20.01
N HIS A 421 -6.70 -29.22 -20.56
CA HIS A 421 -6.68 -28.86 -21.99
C HIS A 421 -5.57 -27.85 -22.32
N TYR A 422 -5.07 -27.14 -21.30
CA TYR A 422 -4.08 -26.06 -21.43
C TYR A 422 -2.72 -26.42 -20.82
N TYR A 423 -2.66 -27.47 -20.01
CA TYR A 423 -1.46 -27.92 -19.32
C TYR A 423 -1.34 -29.44 -19.33
N ASP A 424 -0.11 -29.95 -19.25
CA ASP A 424 0.18 -31.38 -19.22
C ASP A 424 -0.54 -32.04 -18.01
N PRO A 425 -1.50 -32.95 -18.25
CA PRO A 425 -2.27 -33.55 -17.17
C PRO A 425 -1.40 -34.35 -16.20
N THR A 426 -0.28 -34.92 -16.64
CA THR A 426 0.64 -35.68 -15.78
C THR A 426 1.33 -34.82 -14.73
N LYS A 427 1.30 -33.49 -14.92
CA LYS A 427 1.87 -32.50 -14.00
C LYS A 427 0.83 -31.88 -13.07
N ILE A 428 -0.42 -32.32 -13.14
CA ILE A 428 -1.52 -31.80 -12.33
C ILE A 428 -1.83 -32.78 -11.19
N VAL A 429 -1.75 -32.27 -9.96
CA VAL A 429 -2.17 -32.97 -8.74
C VAL A 429 -3.40 -32.27 -8.18
N THR A 430 -4.48 -33.01 -7.90
CA THR A 430 -5.73 -32.44 -7.35
C THR A 430 -6.24 -33.22 -6.14
N CYS A 431 -6.97 -32.56 -5.25
CA CYS A 431 -7.48 -33.16 -4.01
C CYS A 431 -9.01 -33.02 -3.92
N THR A 432 -9.73 -34.12 -3.63
CA THR A 432 -11.19 -34.10 -3.45
C THR A 432 -11.61 -34.42 -2.00
N PRO A 433 -12.59 -33.69 -1.43
CA PRO A 433 -12.99 -33.85 -0.03
C PRO A 433 -13.89 -35.07 0.26
N GLY A 434 -14.47 -35.71 -0.76
CA GLY A 434 -15.47 -36.79 -0.57
C GLY A 434 -15.34 -37.98 -1.53
N LEU A 435 -16.06 -39.06 -1.20
CA LEU A 435 -16.18 -40.29 -1.99
C LEU A 435 -17.32 -40.16 -3.02
N HIS A 436 -17.28 -39.14 -3.87
CA HIS A 436 -18.19 -39.14 -5.03
C HIS A 436 -17.62 -40.13 -6.04
N SER A 437 -18.45 -41.07 -6.49
CA SER A 437 -18.15 -41.89 -7.66
C SER A 437 -17.86 -40.92 -8.79
N VAL A 438 -16.58 -40.72 -9.12
CA VAL A 438 -16.20 -40.12 -10.38
C VAL A 438 -16.78 -41.08 -11.41
N GLU A 439 -17.93 -40.73 -11.99
CA GLU A 439 -18.49 -41.47 -13.10
C GLU A 439 -17.38 -41.54 -14.13
N SER A 440 -16.90 -42.75 -14.35
CA SER A 440 -15.84 -43.09 -15.28
C SER A 440 -16.32 -42.78 -16.70
N SER A 441 -16.28 -41.51 -17.08
CA SER A 441 -16.48 -41.04 -18.44
C SER A 441 -15.16 -40.44 -18.93
N SER A 442 -14.30 -41.33 -19.40
CA SER A 442 -13.39 -41.12 -20.54
C SER A 442 -12.37 -39.97 -20.58
N VAL A 443 -12.08 -39.22 -19.50
CA VAL A 443 -11.05 -38.13 -19.55
C VAL A 443 -10.19 -38.00 -18.28
N THR A 444 -9.70 -39.10 -17.71
CA THR A 444 -8.53 -39.03 -16.79
C THR A 444 -7.23 -39.16 -17.60
N ASN A 445 -6.94 -38.18 -18.45
CA ASN A 445 -5.73 -38.15 -19.30
C ASN A 445 -4.41 -37.99 -18.49
N GLY A 446 -4.28 -38.57 -17.30
CA GLY A 446 -3.04 -38.56 -16.50
C GLY A 446 -3.03 -37.66 -15.27
N ILE A 447 -4.14 -37.00 -14.91
CA ILE A 447 -4.25 -36.19 -13.68
C ILE A 447 -4.10 -37.07 -12.44
N MET A 448 -3.25 -36.66 -11.50
CA MET A 448 -3.06 -37.33 -10.21
C MET A 448 -4.11 -36.85 -9.20
N ILE A 449 -5.11 -37.69 -8.89
CA ILE A 449 -6.20 -37.35 -7.98
C ILE A 449 -5.98 -38.00 -6.61
N LEU A 450 -5.86 -37.17 -5.57
CA LEU A 450 -5.86 -37.57 -4.17
C LEU A 450 -7.30 -37.54 -3.63
N GLN A 451 -7.96 -38.70 -3.60
CA GLN A 451 -9.36 -38.82 -3.19
C GLN A 451 -9.51 -38.87 -1.67
N ASN A 452 -10.59 -38.32 -1.09
CA ASN A 452 -10.92 -38.41 0.34
C ASN A 452 -9.94 -37.64 1.24
N VAL A 453 -9.66 -36.38 0.89
CA VAL A 453 -8.87 -35.44 1.68
C VAL A 453 -9.82 -34.46 2.35
N ALA A 454 -10.29 -34.81 3.55
CA ALA A 454 -11.27 -34.00 4.29
C ALA A 454 -10.74 -32.59 4.65
N ASP A 455 -9.46 -32.48 4.98
CA ASP A 455 -8.77 -31.20 5.21
C ASP A 455 -7.55 -31.09 4.29
N PRO A 456 -7.63 -30.27 3.22
CA PRO A 456 -6.51 -30.05 2.32
C PRO A 456 -5.26 -29.51 3.04
N CYS A 457 -5.41 -28.76 4.14
CA CYS A 457 -4.28 -28.17 4.86
C CYS A 457 -3.40 -29.24 5.53
N ARG A 458 -3.96 -30.39 5.91
CA ARG A 458 -3.20 -31.51 6.48
C ARG A 458 -2.24 -32.17 5.49
N LEU A 459 -2.50 -32.08 4.18
CA LEU A 459 -1.56 -32.55 3.16
C LEU A 459 -0.28 -31.73 3.15
N ILE A 460 -0.36 -30.45 3.50
CA ILE A 460 0.77 -29.51 3.43
C ILE A 460 1.83 -29.84 4.47
N LEU A 461 1.41 -30.15 5.70
CA LEU A 461 2.31 -30.47 6.82
C LEU A 461 2.84 -31.90 6.79
N GLY A 462 2.31 -32.78 5.92
CA GLY A 462 2.83 -34.14 5.72
C GLY A 462 2.25 -35.20 6.67
N GLY A 463 0.93 -35.18 6.89
CA GLY A 463 0.21 -36.23 7.64
C GLY A 463 0.17 -37.60 6.94
N GLU A 464 -0.90 -38.38 7.17
CA GLU A 464 -1.01 -39.79 6.72
C GLU A 464 -0.83 -40.03 5.21
N ARG A 465 -0.96 -38.99 4.38
CA ARG A 465 -0.86 -39.08 2.92
C ARG A 465 0.23 -38.16 2.39
N LYS A 466 1.21 -38.76 1.71
CA LYS A 466 2.28 -38.04 1.03
C LYS A 466 1.84 -37.59 -0.35
N LEU A 467 2.24 -36.38 -0.72
CA LEU A 467 2.05 -35.87 -2.07
C LEU A 467 2.80 -36.80 -3.07
N PRO A 468 2.21 -37.16 -4.22
CA PRO A 468 2.86 -38.00 -5.24
C PRO A 468 4.13 -37.38 -5.83
N VAL A 469 4.27 -36.07 -5.68
CA VAL A 469 5.36 -35.26 -6.24
C VAL A 469 6.13 -34.60 -5.10
N ALA A 470 7.45 -34.46 -5.25
CA ALA A 470 8.24 -33.68 -4.32
C ALA A 470 7.85 -32.20 -4.37
N TRP A 471 7.70 -31.55 -3.21
CA TRP A 471 7.34 -30.13 -3.11
C TRP A 471 8.29 -29.20 -3.88
N ALA A 472 9.57 -29.54 -3.99
CA ALA A 472 10.55 -28.81 -4.79
C ALA A 472 10.23 -28.76 -6.30
N LYS A 473 9.40 -29.67 -6.81
CA LYS A 473 8.95 -29.67 -8.22
C LYS A 473 7.64 -28.90 -8.43
N LEU A 474 6.95 -28.49 -7.36
CA LEU A 474 5.75 -27.68 -7.46
C LEU A 474 6.14 -26.23 -7.76
N GLN A 475 5.45 -25.63 -8.72
CA GLN A 475 5.60 -24.21 -9.04
C GLN A 475 4.38 -23.38 -8.63
N ARG A 476 3.18 -23.97 -8.68
CA ARG A 476 1.95 -23.27 -8.28
C ARG A 476 1.05 -24.15 -7.41
N VAL A 477 0.50 -23.55 -6.36
CA VAL A 477 -0.57 -24.12 -5.55
C VAL A 477 -1.82 -23.30 -5.74
N PHE A 478 -2.86 -23.92 -6.28
CA PHE A 478 -4.17 -23.33 -6.46
C PHE A 478 -5.05 -23.65 -5.27
N TRP A 479 -5.69 -22.62 -4.73
CA TRP A 479 -6.81 -22.77 -3.84
C TRP A 479 -8.07 -22.29 -4.55
N PHE A 480 -8.93 -23.25 -4.91
CA PHE A 480 -10.21 -22.95 -5.52
C PHE A 480 -11.26 -22.77 -4.43
N ALA A 481 -11.96 -21.64 -4.44
CA ALA A 481 -12.93 -21.29 -3.42
C ALA A 481 -14.37 -21.51 -3.92
N ASP A 482 -14.73 -22.76 -4.23
CA ASP A 482 -16.13 -23.13 -4.48
C ASP A 482 -16.81 -23.40 -3.14
N PHE A 483 -17.19 -22.33 -2.46
CA PHE A 483 -17.82 -22.41 -1.15
C PHE A 483 -19.33 -22.26 -1.30
N ASP A 484 -20.07 -23.35 -1.21
CA ASP A 484 -21.52 -23.32 -1.05
C ASP A 484 -21.87 -22.49 0.20
N SER A 485 -22.72 -21.49 0.01
CA SER A 485 -23.06 -20.46 0.99
C SER A 485 -23.63 -21.03 2.29
N ASP A 486 -23.05 -20.64 3.44
CA ASP A 486 -23.77 -20.00 4.56
C ASP A 486 -22.92 -19.80 5.83
N GLU A 487 -21.68 -20.32 5.91
CA GLU A 487 -20.83 -20.18 7.11
C GLU A 487 -19.49 -19.45 6.87
N SER A 488 -19.56 -18.13 6.63
CA SER A 488 -18.39 -17.28 6.34
C SER A 488 -17.27 -17.32 7.40
N MET A 489 -17.60 -17.57 8.67
CA MET A 489 -16.61 -17.66 9.75
C MET A 489 -15.75 -18.92 9.63
N ASN A 490 -16.33 -20.05 9.23
CA ASN A 490 -15.59 -21.29 9.03
C ASN A 490 -14.69 -21.21 7.78
N GLU A 491 -15.13 -20.49 6.75
CA GLU A 491 -14.35 -20.24 5.53
C GLU A 491 -13.10 -19.39 5.82
N ARG A 492 -13.24 -18.32 6.61
CA ARG A 492 -12.09 -17.46 6.98
C ARG A 492 -11.04 -18.25 7.75
N VAL A 493 -11.47 -19.09 8.70
CA VAL A 493 -10.57 -19.94 9.49
C VAL A 493 -9.86 -20.95 8.60
N LEU A 494 -10.54 -21.54 7.61
CA LEU A 494 -9.93 -22.47 6.67
C LEU A 494 -8.88 -21.79 5.79
N LEU A 495 -9.18 -20.59 5.26
CA LEU A 495 -8.23 -19.83 4.46
C LEU A 495 -7.02 -19.37 5.28
N GLN A 496 -7.24 -18.98 6.52
CA GLN A 496 -6.16 -18.66 7.46
C GLN A 496 -5.26 -19.88 7.69
N LYS A 497 -5.83 -21.04 8.01
CA LYS A 497 -5.08 -22.29 8.16
C LYS A 497 -4.28 -22.62 6.89
N PHE A 498 -4.89 -22.48 5.72
CA PHE A 498 -4.20 -22.72 4.45
C PHE A 498 -2.93 -21.85 4.33
N PHE A 499 -3.03 -20.53 4.53
CA PHE A 499 -1.88 -19.62 4.47
C PHE A 499 -0.82 -19.94 5.53
N GLU A 500 -1.22 -20.26 6.75
CA GLU A 500 -0.30 -20.66 7.83
C GLU A 500 0.47 -21.93 7.45
N HIS A 501 -0.21 -22.97 6.98
CA HIS A 501 0.39 -24.27 6.68
C HIS A 501 1.30 -24.17 5.45
N ILE A 502 0.87 -23.49 4.39
CA ILE A 502 1.67 -23.31 3.19
C ILE A 502 2.89 -22.42 3.46
N ALA A 503 2.78 -21.44 4.36
CA ALA A 503 3.92 -20.63 4.80
C ALA A 503 4.93 -21.46 5.58
N ILE A 504 4.49 -22.26 6.57
CA ILE A 504 5.36 -23.17 7.32
C ILE A 504 6.10 -24.12 6.37
N LYS A 505 5.40 -24.70 5.39
CA LYS A 505 6.00 -25.60 4.39
C LYS A 505 7.02 -24.90 3.50
N THR A 506 6.67 -23.73 2.96
CA THR A 506 7.52 -22.95 2.06
C THR A 506 8.78 -22.46 2.77
N LEU A 507 8.67 -21.99 4.01
CA LEU A 507 9.79 -21.52 4.82
C LEU A 507 10.68 -22.68 5.28
N SER A 508 10.11 -23.80 5.71
CA SER A 508 10.88 -24.96 6.16
C SER A 508 11.67 -25.64 5.03
N GLU A 509 11.09 -25.80 3.85
CA GLU A 509 11.74 -26.47 2.71
C GLU A 509 12.45 -25.53 1.74
N THR A 510 12.37 -24.21 1.95
CA THR A 510 12.93 -23.18 1.04
C THR A 510 12.46 -23.40 -0.40
N LEU A 511 11.20 -23.07 -0.66
CA LEU A 511 10.57 -23.19 -1.98
C LEU A 511 10.43 -21.79 -2.63
N PRO A 512 11.51 -21.17 -3.15
CA PRO A 512 11.49 -19.78 -3.61
C PRO A 512 10.61 -19.55 -4.85
N ASN A 513 10.38 -20.60 -5.63
CA ASN A 513 9.62 -20.52 -6.88
C ASN A 513 8.13 -20.87 -6.72
N LEU A 514 7.70 -21.20 -5.50
CA LEU A 514 6.32 -21.62 -5.25
C LEU A 514 5.41 -20.39 -5.16
N GLN A 515 4.48 -20.27 -6.11
CA GLN A 515 3.44 -19.25 -6.09
C GLN A 515 2.13 -19.84 -5.57
N VAL A 516 1.41 -19.05 -4.77
CA VAL A 516 0.07 -19.42 -4.29
C VAL A 516 -0.96 -18.64 -5.09
N VAL A 517 -1.88 -19.34 -5.74
CA VAL A 517 -2.92 -18.74 -6.56
C VAL A 517 -4.27 -18.99 -5.90
N LEU A 518 -4.95 -17.91 -5.50
CA LEU A 518 -6.29 -17.95 -4.96
C LEU A 518 -7.28 -17.54 -6.06
N ILE A 519 -8.30 -18.36 -6.32
CA ILE A 519 -9.33 -18.03 -7.31
C ILE A 519 -10.66 -17.94 -6.57
N MET A 520 -11.24 -16.74 -6.53
CA MET A 520 -12.51 -16.46 -5.85
C MET A 520 -13.16 -15.17 -6.35
N ASN A 521 -14.44 -14.99 -6.03
CA ASN A 521 -15.12 -13.72 -6.25
C ASN A 521 -14.45 -12.60 -5.42
N ASN A 522 -14.21 -11.44 -6.03
CA ASN A 522 -13.55 -10.31 -5.39
C ASN A 522 -14.31 -9.77 -4.17
N THR A 523 -15.64 -9.86 -4.14
CA THR A 523 -16.44 -9.47 -2.97
C THR A 523 -16.17 -10.40 -1.77
N LYS A 524 -15.99 -11.69 -2.04
CA LYS A 524 -15.65 -12.72 -1.04
C LYS A 524 -14.20 -12.57 -0.58
N PHE A 525 -13.28 -12.31 -1.50
CA PHE A 525 -11.88 -11.97 -1.18
C PHE A 525 -11.77 -10.85 -0.15
N VAL A 526 -12.56 -9.79 -0.36
CA VAL A 526 -12.65 -8.65 0.55
C VAL A 526 -13.32 -9.01 1.86
N HIS A 527 -14.42 -9.78 1.84
CA HIS A 527 -15.11 -10.20 3.06
C HIS A 527 -14.22 -11.06 3.98
N LEU A 528 -13.45 -11.98 3.40
CA LEU A 528 -12.54 -12.87 4.12
C LEU A 528 -11.22 -12.19 4.53
N GLN A 529 -10.97 -10.95 4.08
CA GLN A 529 -9.69 -10.25 4.26
C GLN A 529 -8.50 -11.09 3.77
N ALA A 530 -8.65 -11.77 2.63
CA ALA A 530 -7.69 -12.76 2.14
C ALA A 530 -6.26 -12.21 1.98
N GLU A 531 -6.11 -10.98 1.47
CA GLU A 531 -4.78 -10.33 1.35
C GLU A 531 -4.12 -10.10 2.71
N ARG A 532 -4.89 -9.73 3.74
CA ARG A 532 -4.37 -9.54 5.11
C ARG A 532 -3.89 -10.86 5.69
N LEU A 533 -4.67 -11.93 5.53
CA LEU A 533 -4.30 -13.29 5.98
C LEU A 533 -3.02 -13.77 5.31
N ALA A 534 -2.89 -13.55 4.00
CA ALA A 534 -1.68 -13.86 3.23
C ALA A 534 -0.47 -13.08 3.76
N ARG A 535 -0.63 -11.76 3.95
CA ARG A 535 0.46 -10.86 4.40
C ARG A 535 0.96 -11.19 5.81
N GLU A 536 0.07 -11.57 6.72
CA GLU A 536 0.48 -12.06 8.05
C GLU A 536 1.24 -13.39 8.00
N CYS A 537 1.21 -14.10 6.86
CA CYS A 537 1.97 -15.32 6.58
C CYS A 537 3.09 -15.11 5.55
N PHE A 538 3.58 -13.87 5.37
CA PHE A 538 4.67 -13.49 4.45
C PHE A 538 4.35 -13.65 2.95
N TYR A 539 3.09 -13.86 2.57
CA TYR A 539 2.64 -13.86 1.19
C TYR A 539 2.13 -12.49 0.77
N PHE A 540 2.68 -11.95 -0.31
CA PHE A 540 2.29 -10.65 -0.85
C PHE A 540 1.68 -10.83 -2.23
N LEU A 541 0.59 -10.10 -2.48
CA LEU A 541 -0.09 -10.10 -3.76
C LEU A 541 0.82 -9.47 -4.82
N ARG A 542 1.09 -10.21 -5.90
CA ARG A 542 1.94 -9.78 -7.02
C ARG A 542 1.11 -9.45 -8.25
N GLU A 543 0.13 -10.29 -8.55
CA GLU A 543 -0.74 -10.12 -9.70
C GLU A 543 -2.19 -10.38 -9.29
N SER A 544 -3.11 -9.66 -9.90
CA SER A 544 -4.52 -9.89 -9.71
C SER A 544 -5.30 -9.57 -10.96
N PHE A 545 -5.90 -10.57 -11.60
CA PHE A 545 -6.58 -10.38 -12.88
C PHE A 545 -7.90 -11.13 -12.94
N MET A 546 -8.83 -10.59 -13.73
CA MET A 546 -10.15 -11.19 -13.95
C MET A 546 -10.03 -12.62 -14.49
N PHE A 547 -10.77 -13.53 -13.87
CA PHE A 547 -10.81 -14.94 -14.24
C PHE A 547 -11.77 -15.16 -15.43
N ASP A 548 -11.33 -15.93 -16.41
CA ASP A 548 -12.13 -16.26 -17.59
C ASP A 548 -13.04 -17.46 -17.32
N GLU A 549 -14.28 -17.19 -16.89
CA GLU A 549 -15.28 -18.22 -16.61
C GLU A 549 -15.67 -19.03 -17.85
N GLY A 550 -15.71 -18.38 -19.01
CA GLY A 550 -16.09 -19.00 -20.27
C GLY A 550 -15.16 -20.16 -20.62
N THR A 551 -13.86 -19.96 -20.39
CA THR A 551 -12.83 -20.96 -20.68
C THR A 551 -12.61 -21.94 -19.51
N LEU A 552 -12.56 -21.46 -18.27
CA LEU A 552 -12.04 -22.24 -17.13
C LEU A 552 -13.08 -22.74 -16.13
N GLY A 553 -14.38 -22.42 -16.27
CA GLY A 553 -15.42 -22.87 -15.34
C GLY A 553 -16.28 -21.74 -14.79
N TRP A 554 -17.55 -22.03 -14.52
CA TRP A 554 -18.51 -21.07 -13.98
C TRP A 554 -18.44 -21.07 -12.45
N PHE A 555 -18.54 -19.90 -11.80
CA PHE A 555 -18.74 -19.78 -10.36
C PHE A 555 -20.24 -19.71 -10.01
N SER A 556 -20.64 -20.41 -8.94
CA SER A 556 -22.00 -20.48 -8.41
C SER A 556 -22.49 -19.17 -7.78
N ASP A 557 -21.56 -18.27 -7.41
CA ASP A 557 -21.83 -16.99 -6.76
C ASP A 557 -22.45 -16.01 -7.76
N ALA A 558 -23.76 -16.15 -7.99
CA ALA A 558 -24.52 -15.23 -8.83
C ALA A 558 -24.44 -13.80 -8.28
N PRO A 559 -24.26 -12.78 -9.13
CA PRO A 559 -24.10 -11.40 -8.69
C PRO A 559 -25.40 -10.86 -8.09
N SER A 560 -25.39 -10.60 -6.79
CA SER A 560 -26.41 -9.79 -6.09
C SER A 560 -25.98 -8.33 -6.11
N TYR A 561 -26.60 -7.51 -6.96
CA TYR A 561 -26.36 -6.06 -6.97
C TYR A 561 -27.40 -5.31 -6.14
N PRO A 562 -26.95 -4.41 -5.27
CA PRO A 562 -27.68 -3.18 -4.99
C PRO A 562 -26.82 -1.96 -5.35
N ASN A 563 -26.71 -1.68 -6.66
CA ASN A 563 -26.20 -0.44 -7.28
C ASN A 563 -24.70 -0.11 -7.17
N GLY A 564 -24.07 0.25 -8.30
CA GLY A 564 -22.80 0.98 -8.36
C GLY A 564 -21.79 0.38 -9.35
N MET A 565 -20.77 1.18 -9.75
CA MET A 565 -19.65 0.78 -10.63
C MET A 565 -18.68 -0.24 -9.98
N GLN A 566 -19.10 -0.90 -8.90
CA GLN A 566 -18.34 -1.96 -8.23
C GLN A 566 -18.48 -3.27 -9.01
N VAL A 567 -17.38 -4.00 -9.15
CA VAL A 567 -17.35 -5.27 -9.87
C VAL A 567 -17.63 -6.39 -8.87
N SER A 568 -18.51 -7.33 -9.24
CA SER A 568 -18.59 -8.64 -8.60
C SER A 568 -18.22 -9.67 -9.65
N ALA A 569 -17.00 -10.17 -9.59
CA ALA A 569 -16.48 -11.11 -10.56
C ALA A 569 -15.44 -12.04 -9.95
N PRO A 570 -15.24 -13.24 -10.53
CA PRO A 570 -14.15 -14.11 -10.14
C PRO A 570 -12.83 -13.50 -10.60
N VAL A 571 -11.85 -13.53 -9.69
CA VAL A 571 -10.52 -12.97 -9.88
C VAL A 571 -9.50 -14.02 -9.45
N ALA A 572 -8.42 -14.13 -10.22
CA ALA A 572 -7.23 -14.88 -9.84
C ALA A 572 -6.26 -13.95 -9.13
N TYR A 573 -5.84 -14.32 -7.93
CA TYR A 573 -4.89 -13.59 -7.09
C TYR A 573 -3.62 -14.41 -6.95
N VAL A 574 -2.50 -13.89 -7.45
CA VAL A 574 -1.20 -14.57 -7.41
C VAL A 574 -0.35 -13.97 -6.30
N PHE A 575 -0.01 -14.80 -5.32
CA PHE A 575 0.80 -14.43 -4.17
C PHE A 575 2.20 -15.04 -4.25
N ASN A 576 3.19 -14.23 -3.89
CA ASN A 576 4.57 -14.65 -3.76
C ASN A 576 5.02 -14.59 -2.30
N MET A 577 5.82 -15.57 -1.88
CA MET A 577 6.43 -15.60 -0.56
C MET A 577 7.61 -14.62 -0.49
N HIS A 578 7.61 -13.74 0.51
CA HIS A 578 8.76 -12.91 0.86
C HIS A 578 9.30 -13.31 2.23
N PRO A 579 10.28 -14.22 2.29
CA PRO A 579 10.72 -14.80 3.55
C PRO A 579 11.35 -13.75 4.48
N PRO A 580 11.24 -13.94 5.81
CA PRO A 580 11.93 -13.08 6.77
C PRO A 580 13.45 -13.23 6.63
N ALA A 581 14.19 -12.14 6.83
CA ALA A 581 15.65 -12.14 6.68
C ALA A 581 16.34 -13.05 7.71
N GLY A 582 17.10 -14.05 7.24
CA GLY A 582 17.81 -14.99 8.12
C GLY A 582 18.86 -14.34 9.03
N ILE A 583 19.48 -13.25 8.58
CA ILE A 583 20.45 -12.46 9.37
C ILE A 583 19.79 -11.88 10.62
N GLN A 584 18.54 -11.41 10.48
CA GLN A 584 17.83 -10.69 11.52
C GLN A 584 17.10 -11.62 12.51
N PHE A 585 16.63 -12.77 12.02
CA PHE A 585 15.72 -13.63 12.78
C PHE A 585 16.25 -15.06 13.03
N GLY A 586 17.56 -15.28 12.81
CA GLY A 586 18.23 -16.55 13.10
C GLY A 586 17.80 -17.71 12.20
N ASP A 587 18.15 -18.94 12.60
CA ASP A 587 17.84 -20.18 11.85
C ASP A 587 16.42 -20.69 12.15
N TYR A 588 15.43 -19.89 11.79
CA TYR A 588 14.02 -20.27 11.89
C TYR A 588 13.64 -21.45 11.00
N GLN A 589 14.39 -21.67 9.92
CA GLN A 589 14.14 -22.75 8.98
C GLN A 589 14.33 -24.11 9.66
N THR A 590 15.44 -24.28 10.39
CA THR A 590 15.70 -25.51 11.13
C THR A 590 14.69 -25.71 12.26
N GLU A 591 14.24 -24.65 12.92
CA GLU A 591 13.22 -24.73 13.95
C GLU A 591 11.87 -25.20 13.40
N LEU A 592 11.41 -24.62 12.28
CA LEU A 592 10.18 -25.05 11.62
C LEU A 592 10.28 -26.51 11.12
N ARG A 593 11.43 -26.92 10.58
CA ARG A 593 11.66 -28.34 10.22
C ARG A 593 11.61 -29.27 11.41
N LYS A 594 12.08 -28.83 12.59
CA LYS A 594 12.01 -29.62 13.83
C LYS A 594 10.56 -29.74 14.31
N ALA A 595 9.80 -28.64 14.28
CA ALA A 595 8.38 -28.63 14.63
C ALA A 595 7.58 -29.58 13.74
N LEU A 596 7.77 -29.51 12.42
CA LEU A 596 7.13 -30.40 11.44
C LEU A 596 7.50 -31.89 11.58
N ARG A 597 8.62 -32.22 12.25
CA ARG A 597 8.98 -33.63 12.54
C ARG A 597 8.37 -34.13 13.84
N ARG A 598 7.89 -33.23 14.70
CA ARG A 598 7.27 -33.55 15.99
C ARG A 598 5.76 -33.68 15.88
N ALA A 599 5.14 -32.86 15.03
CA ALA A 599 3.76 -32.98 14.57
C ALA A 599 3.61 -34.20 13.64
#